data_AF-A0A6I3J7N7-F1
#
_entry.id   AF-A0A6I3J7N7-F1
#
_cell.length_a   1.000
_cell.length_b   1.000
_cell.length_c   1.000
_cell.angle_alpha   90.00
_cell.angle_beta   90.00
_cell.angle_gamma   90.00
#
_symmetry.space_group_name_H-M   'P 1'
#
loop_
_entity.id
_entity.type
_entity.pdbx_description
1 polymer ?
#
loop_
_entity_poly.entity_id
_entity_poly.type
_entity_poly.pdbx_seq_one_letter_code
_entity_poly.pdbx_strand_id
1 'polypeptide(L)'
;MTAVPGIDAGARSARVRRGLLVVARALTVATAVVAGYFVLPLDSPLVVRTGLQLLAGLAVLVVLLGWQVRAILRSSVPSLQALASILVTMPCFVVLFSISYYLLGSDDPGRFSEPLSRLDALYFTLTTFATVGFGDIVARAPEARAVVAAQMALGLLLAGVVIRVIVGVAGVARRRNARGATAGSSAAEGRGPIDLVLLELPPGRSSDAAARAIADLVERGTIRVHDLVLLAKDDDGTPEVLDATASASAARRFAQLPTTRPGALDDDVVAEAAAALRPGTIGALIRYENSWAAPFLTAVRACGGELVTSTQLPAADGVEDAGPTA
;
A
#
# COMPACT_ATOMS: atom_id res chain seq x y z
N MET A 1 20.26 -27.74 28.33
CA MET A 1 20.73 -27.78 26.93
C MET A 1 19.65 -28.48 26.10
N THR A 2 18.67 -27.70 25.65
CA THR A 2 17.54 -28.15 24.83
C THR A 2 17.16 -26.94 23.97
N ALA A 3 17.48 -27.00 22.69
CA ALA A 3 17.21 -25.94 21.72
C ALA A 3 15.70 -25.79 21.50
N VAL A 4 15.20 -24.55 21.53
CA VAL A 4 13.83 -24.18 21.13
C VAL A 4 13.94 -23.38 19.82
N PRO A 5 13.02 -23.60 18.86
CA PRO A 5 13.29 -23.53 17.42
C PRO A 5 13.35 -22.11 16.87
N GLY A 6 14.22 -21.89 15.89
CA GLY A 6 14.32 -20.63 15.15
C GLY A 6 12.98 -20.23 14.54
N ILE A 7 12.53 -19.02 14.89
CA ILE A 7 11.35 -18.38 14.30
C ILE A 7 11.66 -18.03 12.83
N ASP A 8 11.31 -18.99 11.97
CA ASP A 8 10.81 -18.85 10.61
C ASP A 8 11.46 -17.82 9.67
N ALA A 9 12.75 -18.05 9.35
CA ALA A 9 13.28 -17.70 8.03
C ALA A 9 12.37 -18.24 6.89
N GLY A 10 11.65 -19.34 7.14
CA GLY A 10 10.66 -19.94 6.24
C GLY A 10 9.43 -19.06 5.96
N ALA A 11 8.89 -18.32 6.94
CA ALA A 11 7.70 -17.49 6.75
C ALA A 11 8.01 -16.18 6.00
N ARG A 12 9.20 -15.60 6.24
CA ARG A 12 9.76 -14.47 5.47
C ARG A 12 10.02 -14.88 4.02
N SER A 13 10.67 -16.03 3.82
CA SER A 13 10.89 -16.62 2.48
C SER A 13 9.56 -16.90 1.77
N ALA A 14 8.53 -17.39 2.48
CA ALA A 14 7.21 -17.67 1.90
C ALA A 14 6.48 -16.40 1.43
N ARG A 15 6.54 -15.29 2.18
CA ARG A 15 5.94 -14.00 1.78
C ARG A 15 6.66 -13.38 0.58
N VAL A 16 8.00 -13.33 0.60
CA VAL A 16 8.82 -12.84 -0.53
C VAL A 16 8.60 -13.70 -1.77
N ARG A 17 8.57 -15.03 -1.61
CA ARG A 17 8.32 -15.98 -2.71
C ARG A 17 6.92 -15.81 -3.31
N ARG A 18 5.89 -15.55 -2.49
CA ARG A 18 4.53 -15.25 -2.98
C ARG A 18 4.48 -13.93 -3.76
N GLY A 19 5.14 -12.87 -3.28
CA GLY A 19 5.25 -11.60 -4.00
C GLY A 19 5.98 -11.76 -5.33
N LEU A 20 7.12 -12.45 -5.32
CA LEU A 20 7.91 -12.74 -6.51
C LEU A 20 7.11 -13.56 -7.53
N LEU A 21 6.35 -14.57 -7.10
CA LEU A 21 5.49 -15.38 -7.97
C LEU A 21 4.38 -14.55 -8.62
N VAL A 22 3.78 -13.61 -7.89
CA VAL A 22 2.73 -12.73 -8.44
C VAL A 22 3.30 -11.80 -9.51
N VAL A 23 4.45 -11.17 -9.24
CA VAL A 23 5.12 -10.29 -10.21
C VAL A 23 5.62 -11.08 -11.41
N ALA A 24 6.25 -12.25 -11.19
CA ALA A 24 6.71 -13.12 -12.26
C ALA A 24 5.56 -13.55 -13.16
N ARG A 25 4.42 -13.98 -12.59
CA ARG A 25 3.22 -14.32 -13.36
C ARG A 25 2.70 -13.12 -14.16
N ALA A 26 2.66 -11.92 -13.57
CA ALA A 26 2.22 -10.72 -14.27
C ALA A 26 3.13 -10.40 -15.46
N LEU A 27 4.45 -10.49 -15.27
CA LEU A 27 5.43 -10.33 -16.34
C LEU A 27 5.28 -11.41 -17.42
N THR A 28 5.08 -12.68 -17.05
CA THR A 28 4.84 -13.75 -18.02
C THR A 28 3.60 -13.47 -18.86
N VAL A 29 2.51 -13.01 -18.25
CA VAL A 29 1.29 -12.63 -18.99
C VAL A 29 1.54 -11.42 -19.88
N ALA A 30 2.22 -10.38 -19.38
CA ALA A 30 2.59 -9.20 -20.15
C ALA A 30 3.39 -9.57 -21.41
N THR A 31 4.44 -10.38 -21.23
CA THR A 31 5.28 -10.87 -22.32
C THR A 31 4.48 -11.74 -23.29
N ALA A 32 3.62 -12.63 -22.80
CA ALA A 32 2.79 -13.48 -23.64
C ALA A 32 1.78 -12.67 -24.48
N VAL A 33 1.20 -11.61 -23.92
CA VAL A 33 0.28 -10.71 -24.63
C VAL A 33 1.00 -9.95 -25.75
N VAL A 34 2.18 -9.39 -25.46
CA VAL A 34 3.00 -8.70 -26.47
C VAL A 34 3.52 -9.67 -27.52
N ALA A 35 3.98 -10.86 -27.15
CA ALA A 35 4.42 -11.88 -28.10
C ALA A 35 3.25 -12.37 -28.98
N GLY A 36 2.07 -12.58 -28.39
CA GLY A 36 0.87 -12.96 -29.10
C GLY A 36 0.49 -11.97 -30.21
N TYR A 37 0.67 -10.67 -29.98
CA TYR A 37 0.48 -9.63 -31.00
C TYR A 37 1.33 -9.84 -32.27
N PHE A 38 2.57 -10.32 -32.13
CA PHE A 38 3.44 -10.58 -33.29
C PHE A 38 3.16 -11.92 -33.98
N VAL A 39 2.53 -12.86 -33.29
CA VAL A 39 2.26 -14.22 -33.81
C VAL A 39 0.86 -14.34 -34.39
N LEU A 40 -0.12 -13.55 -33.90
CA LEU A 40 -1.51 -13.68 -34.33
C LEU A 40 -1.67 -13.39 -35.83
N PRO A 41 -2.41 -14.21 -36.59
CA PRO A 41 -2.81 -13.88 -37.96
C PRO A 41 -3.80 -12.70 -37.93
N LEU A 42 -3.37 -11.57 -38.46
CA LEU A 42 -4.11 -10.30 -38.48
C LEU A 42 -4.54 -9.99 -39.93
N ASP A 43 -5.09 -10.99 -40.60
CA ASP A 43 -5.03 -11.08 -42.07
C ASP A 43 -6.28 -10.55 -42.78
N SER A 44 -7.20 -9.86 -42.09
CA SER A 44 -8.40 -9.33 -42.77
C SER A 44 -8.82 -7.96 -42.25
N PRO A 45 -8.62 -6.91 -43.05
CA PRO A 45 -9.13 -5.58 -42.76
C PRO A 45 -10.61 -5.49 -43.12
N LEU A 46 -11.44 -5.17 -42.14
CA LEU A 46 -12.82 -4.75 -42.32
C LEU A 46 -13.07 -3.70 -41.24
N VAL A 47 -13.42 -2.47 -41.64
CA VAL A 47 -13.68 -1.36 -40.69
C VAL A 47 -14.66 -1.79 -39.57
N VAL A 48 -15.69 -2.56 -39.93
CA VAL A 48 -16.65 -3.14 -38.98
C VAL A 48 -16.00 -4.14 -38.02
N ARG A 49 -15.11 -5.02 -38.53
CA ARG A 49 -14.38 -6.00 -37.70
C ARG A 49 -13.43 -5.29 -36.75
N THR A 50 -12.73 -4.25 -37.18
CA THR A 50 -11.84 -3.47 -36.30
C THR A 50 -12.63 -2.76 -35.21
N GLY A 51 -13.80 -2.20 -35.55
CA GLY A 51 -14.73 -1.64 -34.57
C GLY A 51 -15.22 -2.68 -33.55
N LEU A 52 -15.63 -3.87 -34.01
CA LEU A 52 -16.06 -4.97 -33.14
C LEU A 52 -14.93 -5.47 -32.23
N GLN A 53 -13.70 -5.58 -32.76
CA GLN A 53 -12.54 -5.99 -31.98
C GLN A 53 -12.17 -4.95 -30.91
N LEU A 54 -12.24 -3.66 -31.24
CA LEU A 54 -12.06 -2.58 -30.27
C LEU A 54 -13.09 -2.66 -29.14
N LEU A 55 -14.36 -2.83 -29.48
CA LEU A 55 -15.44 -2.98 -28.49
C LEU A 55 -15.25 -4.23 -27.62
N ALA A 56 -14.91 -5.37 -28.24
CA ALA A 56 -14.66 -6.62 -27.52
C ALA A 56 -13.43 -6.51 -26.61
N GLY A 57 -12.33 -5.93 -27.11
CA GLY A 57 -11.11 -5.71 -26.33
C GLY A 57 -11.31 -4.74 -25.18
N LEU A 58 -12.09 -3.67 -25.39
CA LEU A 58 -12.48 -2.73 -24.34
C LEU A 58 -13.36 -3.41 -23.29
N ALA A 59 -14.32 -4.25 -23.70
CA ALA A 59 -15.14 -5.02 -22.77
C ALA A 59 -14.28 -5.98 -21.94
N VAL A 60 -13.33 -6.67 -22.56
CA VAL A 60 -12.34 -7.52 -21.86
C VAL A 60 -11.52 -6.69 -20.88
N LEU A 61 -11.07 -5.49 -21.26
CA LEU A 61 -10.33 -4.59 -20.39
C LEU A 61 -11.19 -4.16 -19.18
N VAL A 62 -12.45 -3.79 -19.39
CA VAL A 62 -13.39 -3.42 -18.31
C VAL A 62 -13.65 -4.60 -17.38
N VAL A 63 -13.87 -5.80 -17.91
CA VAL A 63 -14.03 -7.02 -17.12
C VAL A 63 -12.76 -7.34 -16.34
N LEU A 64 -11.59 -7.19 -16.97
CA LEU A 64 -10.28 -7.38 -16.33
C LEU A 64 -10.08 -6.39 -15.19
N LEU A 65 -10.36 -5.09 -15.39
CA LEU A 65 -10.30 -4.08 -14.34
C LEU A 65 -11.28 -4.40 -13.21
N GLY A 66 -12.54 -4.74 -13.53
CA GLY A 66 -13.55 -5.10 -12.52
C GLY A 66 -13.16 -6.33 -11.72
N TRP A 67 -12.60 -7.35 -12.38
CA TRP A 67 -12.08 -8.54 -11.72
C TRP A 67 -10.85 -8.24 -10.87
N GLN A 68 -9.91 -7.42 -11.36
CA GLN A 68 -8.75 -6.96 -10.60
C GLN A 68 -9.16 -6.17 -9.36
N VAL A 69 -10.12 -5.24 -9.48
CA VAL A 69 -10.68 -4.50 -8.34
C VAL A 69 -11.29 -5.47 -7.32
N ARG A 70 -12.12 -6.43 -7.77
CA ARG A 70 -12.73 -7.43 -6.89
C ARG A 70 -11.69 -8.34 -6.24
N ALA A 71 -10.61 -8.67 -6.94
CA ALA A 71 -9.52 -9.50 -6.44
C ALA A 71 -8.67 -8.74 -5.41
N ILE A 72 -8.43 -7.44 -5.61
CA ILE A 72 -7.75 -6.55 -4.64
C ILE A 72 -8.59 -6.42 -3.37
N LEU A 73 -9.92 -6.25 -3.49
CA LEU A 73 -10.82 -6.14 -2.34
C LEU A 73 -10.92 -7.42 -1.50
N ARG A 74 -10.56 -8.59 -2.07
CA ARG A 74 -10.64 -9.89 -1.40
C ARG A 74 -9.29 -10.42 -0.89
N SER A 75 -8.18 -9.73 -1.13
CA SER A 75 -6.85 -10.26 -0.79
C SER A 75 -6.27 -9.68 0.50
N SER A 76 -5.45 -10.49 1.17
CA SER A 76 -4.74 -10.13 2.39
C SER A 76 -3.48 -9.28 2.17
N VAL A 77 -3.09 -9.02 0.90
CA VAL A 77 -1.93 -8.20 0.50
C VAL A 77 -2.30 -7.21 -0.63
N PRO A 78 -3.20 -6.25 -0.36
CA PRO A 78 -3.80 -5.40 -1.40
C PRO A 78 -2.79 -4.50 -2.14
N SER A 79 -1.67 -4.12 -1.53
CA SER A 79 -0.66 -3.23 -2.13
C SER A 79 0.13 -3.87 -3.27
N LEU A 80 0.65 -5.08 -3.07
CA LEU A 80 1.40 -5.83 -4.09
C LEU A 80 0.51 -6.23 -5.27
N GLN A 81 -0.75 -6.57 -4.99
CA GLN A 81 -1.69 -6.97 -6.03
C GLN A 81 -2.17 -5.78 -6.88
N ALA A 82 -2.30 -4.60 -6.27
CA ALA A 82 -2.61 -3.38 -7.02
C ALA A 82 -1.47 -3.02 -7.99
N LEU A 83 -0.21 -3.14 -7.56
CA LEU A 83 0.95 -2.94 -8.45
C LEU A 83 0.98 -3.99 -9.58
N ALA A 84 0.79 -5.27 -9.27
CA ALA A 84 0.77 -6.35 -10.26
C ALA A 84 -0.36 -6.20 -11.29
N SER A 85 -1.48 -5.58 -10.91
CA SER A 85 -2.61 -5.32 -11.81
C SER A 85 -2.23 -4.39 -12.97
N ILE A 86 -1.37 -3.39 -12.71
CA ILE A 86 -0.87 -2.44 -13.71
C ILE A 86 -0.01 -3.17 -14.75
N LEU A 87 0.84 -4.09 -14.29
CA LEU A 87 1.72 -4.88 -15.16
C LEU A 87 0.95 -5.77 -16.14
N VAL A 88 -0.32 -6.09 -15.87
CA VAL A 88 -1.17 -6.88 -16.78
C VAL A 88 -2.05 -5.97 -17.64
N THR A 89 -2.64 -4.94 -17.04
CA THR A 89 -3.59 -4.06 -17.71
C THR A 89 -2.92 -3.17 -18.75
N MET A 90 -1.72 -2.66 -18.48
CA MET A 90 -1.01 -1.77 -19.39
C MET A 90 -0.62 -2.48 -20.71
N PRO A 91 0.01 -3.67 -20.72
CA PRO A 91 0.27 -4.40 -21.96
C PRO A 91 -0.98 -4.76 -22.76
N CYS A 92 -2.06 -5.17 -22.09
CA CYS A 92 -3.34 -5.44 -22.76
C CYS A 92 -3.90 -4.21 -23.45
N PHE A 93 -3.88 -3.05 -22.77
CA PHE A 93 -4.29 -1.77 -23.34
C PHE A 93 -3.44 -1.40 -24.55
N VAL A 94 -2.11 -1.47 -24.42
CA VAL A 94 -1.18 -1.15 -25.51
C VAL A 94 -1.41 -2.08 -26.70
N VAL A 95 -1.46 -3.40 -26.50
CA VAL A 95 -1.67 -4.35 -27.61
C VAL A 95 -3.02 -4.16 -28.30
N LEU A 96 -4.09 -3.86 -27.55
CA LEU A 96 -5.41 -3.60 -28.14
C LEU A 96 -5.37 -2.46 -29.17
N PHE A 97 -4.75 -1.33 -28.81
CA PHE A 97 -4.64 -0.18 -29.70
C PHE A 97 -3.61 -0.43 -30.82
N SER A 98 -2.49 -1.11 -30.55
CA SER A 98 -1.52 -1.52 -31.58
C SER A 98 -2.17 -2.35 -32.68
N ILE A 99 -3.00 -3.35 -32.33
CA ILE A 99 -3.72 -4.14 -33.33
C ILE A 99 -4.68 -3.25 -34.12
N SER A 100 -5.37 -2.34 -33.44
CA SER A 100 -6.34 -1.46 -34.08
C SER A 100 -5.68 -0.56 -35.11
N TYR A 101 -4.52 0.04 -34.79
CA TYR A 101 -3.76 0.85 -35.74
C TYR A 101 -3.15 0.05 -36.87
N TYR A 102 -2.58 -1.12 -36.58
CA TYR A 102 -2.06 -2.00 -37.62
C TYR A 102 -3.15 -2.38 -38.62
N LEU A 103 -4.34 -2.78 -38.15
CA LEU A 103 -5.47 -3.12 -39.02
C LEU A 103 -5.96 -1.90 -39.83
N LEU A 104 -6.08 -0.73 -39.20
CA LEU A 104 -6.48 0.50 -39.91
C LEU A 104 -5.48 0.91 -40.99
N GLY A 105 -4.17 0.81 -40.71
CA GLY A 105 -3.10 1.17 -41.64
C GLY A 105 -2.88 0.12 -42.74
N SER A 106 -3.15 -1.15 -42.45
CA SER A 106 -3.06 -2.24 -43.44
C SER A 106 -4.19 -2.21 -44.48
N ASP A 107 -5.35 -1.65 -44.11
CA ASP A 107 -6.51 -1.49 -45.00
C ASP A 107 -6.30 -0.34 -46.01
N ASP A 108 -5.75 0.78 -45.56
CA ASP A 108 -5.41 1.92 -46.41
C ASP A 108 -4.14 2.62 -45.88
N PRO A 109 -3.00 2.54 -46.61
CA PRO A 109 -1.76 3.20 -46.23
C PRO A 109 -1.87 4.72 -46.08
N GLY A 110 -2.86 5.36 -46.69
CA GLY A 110 -3.10 6.80 -46.59
C GLY A 110 -3.67 7.26 -45.24
N ARG A 111 -4.09 6.34 -44.36
CA ARG A 111 -4.67 6.70 -43.05
C ARG A 111 -3.67 7.24 -42.05
N PHE A 112 -2.38 6.94 -42.24
CA PHE A 112 -1.28 7.40 -41.40
C PHE A 112 -0.22 8.14 -42.24
N SER A 113 0.74 8.79 -41.59
CA SER A 113 1.84 9.45 -42.28
C SER A 113 2.81 8.49 -42.94
N GLU A 114 2.95 7.28 -42.39
CA GLU A 114 3.84 6.24 -42.87
C GLU A 114 3.10 4.90 -42.91
N PRO A 115 3.48 3.97 -43.81
CA PRO A 115 2.96 2.61 -43.79
C PRO A 115 3.32 1.91 -42.47
N LEU A 116 2.31 1.38 -41.77
CA LEU A 116 2.53 0.80 -40.45
C LEU A 116 2.90 -0.69 -40.53
N SER A 117 4.12 -1.03 -40.14
CA SER A 117 4.43 -2.39 -39.70
C SER A 117 3.81 -2.67 -38.32
N ARG A 118 3.82 -3.94 -37.88
CA ARG A 118 3.37 -4.28 -36.52
C ARG A 118 4.19 -3.56 -35.45
N LEU A 119 5.49 -3.37 -35.71
CA LEU A 119 6.37 -2.66 -34.79
C LEU A 119 6.04 -1.17 -34.77
N ASP A 120 5.76 -0.56 -35.92
CA ASP A 120 5.43 0.87 -36.03
C ASP A 120 4.11 1.19 -35.33
N ALA A 121 3.10 0.32 -35.49
CA ALA A 121 1.82 0.47 -34.78
C ALA A 121 1.99 0.34 -33.25
N LEU A 122 2.87 -0.57 -32.78
CA LEU A 122 3.20 -0.70 -31.37
C LEU A 122 3.94 0.53 -30.83
N TYR A 123 4.92 1.00 -31.59
CA TYR A 123 5.70 2.19 -31.29
C TYR A 123 4.80 3.44 -31.21
N PHE A 124 3.95 3.67 -32.21
CA PHE A 124 2.97 4.76 -32.22
C PHE A 124 2.01 4.71 -31.02
N THR A 125 1.56 3.51 -30.65
CA THR A 125 0.69 3.33 -29.47
C THR A 125 1.43 3.71 -28.19
N LEU A 126 2.67 3.27 -28.05
CA LEU A 126 3.49 3.51 -26.86
C LEU A 126 3.83 5.00 -26.71
N THR A 127 4.22 5.68 -27.80
CA THR A 127 4.55 7.11 -27.79
C THR A 127 3.32 7.97 -27.54
N THR A 128 2.15 7.56 -28.03
CA THR A 128 0.85 8.20 -27.73
C THR A 128 0.45 7.99 -26.28
N PHE A 129 0.56 6.77 -25.75
CA PHE A 129 0.22 6.44 -24.36
C PHE A 129 1.14 7.14 -23.35
N ALA A 130 2.45 7.15 -23.63
CA ALA A 130 3.44 7.83 -22.81
C ALA A 130 3.43 9.36 -23.01
N THR A 131 2.58 9.88 -23.89
CA THR A 131 2.47 11.31 -24.22
C THR A 131 3.79 11.93 -24.73
N VAL A 132 4.66 11.10 -25.34
CA VAL A 132 5.95 11.55 -25.91
C VAL A 132 5.76 12.19 -27.28
N GLY A 133 4.99 11.54 -28.16
CA GLY A 133 4.54 12.10 -29.44
C GLY A 133 5.65 12.67 -30.33
N PHE A 134 6.62 11.85 -30.76
CA PHE A 134 7.73 12.29 -31.62
C PHE A 134 7.30 12.93 -32.95
N GLY A 135 6.08 12.65 -33.43
CA GLY A 135 5.49 13.30 -34.60
C GLY A 135 5.91 12.71 -35.95
N ASP A 136 6.67 11.61 -35.93
CA ASP A 136 7.01 10.78 -37.08
C ASP A 136 5.78 10.05 -37.65
N ILE A 137 4.99 9.43 -36.77
CA ILE A 137 3.74 8.75 -37.12
C ILE A 137 2.54 9.59 -36.67
N VAL A 138 1.66 9.94 -37.62
CA VAL A 138 0.48 10.78 -37.38
C VAL A 138 -0.75 10.24 -38.09
N ALA A 139 -1.89 10.22 -37.39
CA ALA A 139 -3.19 9.86 -37.96
C ALA A 139 -3.75 10.96 -38.90
N ARG A 140 -4.01 10.59 -40.16
CA ARG A 140 -4.53 11.50 -41.19
C ARG A 140 -6.03 11.34 -41.40
N ALA A 141 -6.53 10.10 -41.38
CA ALA A 141 -7.94 9.81 -41.64
C ALA A 141 -8.84 10.06 -40.41
N PRO A 142 -10.13 10.42 -40.60
CA PRO A 142 -11.07 10.67 -39.52
C PRO A 142 -11.22 9.48 -38.55
N GLU A 143 -11.25 8.25 -39.07
CA GLU A 143 -11.40 7.03 -38.28
C GLU A 143 -10.15 6.79 -37.42
N ALA A 144 -8.96 6.99 -38.00
CA ALA A 144 -7.70 6.88 -37.28
C ALA A 144 -7.61 7.92 -36.15
N ARG A 145 -8.01 9.17 -36.41
CA ARG A 145 -8.07 10.23 -35.40
C ARG A 145 -9.05 9.92 -34.28
N ALA A 146 -10.21 9.33 -34.60
CA ALA A 146 -11.19 8.92 -33.59
C ALA A 146 -10.61 7.84 -32.66
N VAL A 147 -9.92 6.84 -33.20
CA VAL A 147 -9.27 5.79 -32.40
C VAL A 147 -8.15 6.39 -31.53
N VAL A 148 -7.33 7.30 -32.06
CA VAL A 148 -6.28 7.99 -31.30
C VAL A 148 -6.88 8.83 -30.17
N ALA A 149 -7.95 9.59 -30.44
CA ALA A 149 -8.63 10.36 -29.42
C ALA A 149 -9.21 9.46 -28.31
N ALA A 150 -9.78 8.31 -28.67
CA ALA A 150 -10.26 7.32 -27.71
C ALA A 150 -9.11 6.74 -26.88
N GLN A 151 -7.95 6.44 -27.50
CA GLN A 151 -6.76 6.00 -26.77
C GLN A 151 -6.31 7.06 -25.77
N MET A 152 -6.23 8.33 -26.17
CA MET A 152 -5.79 9.42 -25.29
C MET A 152 -6.72 9.54 -24.07
N ALA A 153 -8.04 9.55 -24.29
CA ALA A 153 -9.02 9.64 -23.22
C ALA A 153 -8.92 8.45 -22.25
N LEU A 154 -8.84 7.22 -22.77
CA LEU A 154 -8.76 6.02 -21.95
C LEU A 154 -7.38 5.85 -21.28
N GLY A 155 -6.31 6.30 -21.94
CA GLY A 155 -4.96 6.35 -21.39
C GLY A 155 -4.86 7.27 -20.18
N LEU A 156 -5.49 8.46 -20.24
CA LEU A 156 -5.58 9.36 -19.09
C LEU A 156 -6.36 8.75 -17.92
N LEU A 157 -7.47 8.04 -18.20
CA LEU A 157 -8.21 7.30 -17.17
C LEU A 157 -7.33 6.23 -16.53
N LEU A 158 -6.61 5.45 -17.34
CA LEU A 158 -5.70 4.41 -16.85
C LEU A 158 -4.56 5.01 -16.02
N ALA A 159 -3.95 6.12 -16.47
CA ALA A 159 -2.93 6.84 -15.72
C ALA A 159 -3.47 7.35 -14.37
N GLY A 160 -4.71 7.87 -14.33
CA GLY A 160 -5.36 8.27 -13.08
C GLY A 160 -5.55 7.11 -12.10
N VAL A 161 -5.89 5.91 -12.59
CA VAL A 161 -5.96 4.69 -11.77
C VAL A 161 -4.58 4.30 -11.25
N VAL A 162 -3.54 4.34 -12.09
CA VAL A 162 -2.15 4.07 -11.69
C VAL A 162 -1.70 5.01 -10.58
N ILE A 163 -1.92 6.32 -10.75
CA ILE A 163 -1.60 7.34 -9.74
C ILE A 163 -2.37 7.05 -8.44
N ARG A 164 -3.68 6.77 -8.52
CA ARG A 164 -4.51 6.43 -7.35
C ARG A 164 -4.02 5.18 -6.63
N VAL A 165 -3.53 4.18 -7.36
CA VAL A 165 -2.94 2.97 -6.78
C VAL A 165 -1.63 3.29 -6.06
N ILE A 166 -0.73 4.05 -6.68
CA ILE A 166 0.55 4.46 -6.08
C ILE A 166 0.30 5.27 -4.80
N VAL A 167 -0.59 6.27 -4.86
CA VAL A 167 -0.99 7.08 -3.71
C VAL A 167 -1.72 6.24 -2.66
N GLY A 168 -2.53 5.27 -3.09
CA GLY A 168 -3.21 4.31 -2.22
C GLY A 168 -2.24 3.45 -1.42
N VAL A 169 -1.17 2.94 -2.05
CA VAL A 169 -0.10 2.20 -1.38
C VAL A 169 0.62 3.11 -0.36
N ALA A 170 0.93 4.35 -0.72
CA ALA A 170 1.54 5.33 0.19
C ALA A 170 0.60 5.77 1.34
N GLY A 171 -0.71 5.73 1.11
CA GLY A 171 -1.75 6.10 2.07
C GLY A 171 -2.16 4.98 3.02
N VAL A 172 -2.00 3.71 2.65
CA VAL A 172 -2.27 2.56 3.53
C VAL A 172 -1.29 2.51 4.71
N ALA A 173 -0.01 2.89 4.48
CA ALA A 173 0.97 3.07 5.56
C ALA A 173 0.52 4.17 6.55
N ARG A 174 0.08 5.34 6.05
CA ARG A 174 -0.40 6.44 6.92
C ARG A 174 -1.76 6.16 7.57
N ARG A 175 -2.65 5.41 6.92
CA ARG A 175 -3.98 5.07 7.44
C ARG A 175 -3.94 3.95 8.49
N ARG A 176 -2.90 3.11 8.54
CA ARG A 176 -2.68 2.20 9.67
C ARG A 176 -2.35 2.98 10.94
N ASN A 177 -1.57 4.05 10.84
CA ASN A 177 -1.33 4.97 11.97
C ASN A 177 -2.62 5.66 12.46
N ALA A 178 -3.56 6.00 11.55
CA ALA A 178 -4.85 6.60 11.95
C ALA A 178 -5.93 5.58 12.38
N ARG A 179 -5.89 4.33 11.87
CA ARG A 179 -6.82 3.24 12.24
C ARG A 179 -6.39 2.44 13.45
N GLY A 180 -5.13 2.46 13.85
CA GLY A 180 -4.73 2.03 15.19
C GLY A 180 -5.54 2.74 16.27
N ALA A 181 -5.75 4.06 16.10
CA ALA A 181 -6.54 4.90 17.00
C ALA A 181 -8.06 4.73 16.90
N THR A 182 -8.61 4.26 15.76
CA THR A 182 -10.07 4.16 15.53
C THR A 182 -10.66 2.74 15.48
N ALA A 183 -9.87 1.70 15.17
CA ALA A 183 -10.36 0.32 15.07
C ALA A 183 -10.61 -0.38 16.43
N GLY A 184 -10.29 0.26 17.55
CA GLY A 184 -10.71 -0.18 18.88
C GLY A 184 -12.17 0.14 19.23
N SER A 185 -12.88 0.96 18.43
CA SER A 185 -14.13 1.59 18.88
C SER A 185 -15.42 0.77 18.68
N SER A 186 -15.46 -0.24 17.80
CA SER A 186 -16.75 -0.90 17.46
C SER A 186 -16.98 -2.32 18.02
N ALA A 187 -16.02 -2.91 18.75
CA ALA A 187 -16.12 -4.34 19.13
C ALA A 187 -15.92 -4.63 20.63
N ALA A 188 -15.96 -3.64 21.50
CA ALA A 188 -15.81 -3.88 22.93
C ALA A 188 -16.65 -2.90 23.76
N GLU A 189 -17.83 -3.36 24.16
CA GLU A 189 -18.55 -2.76 25.29
C GLU A 189 -17.59 -2.57 26.47
N GLY A 190 -17.48 -1.33 26.96
CA GLY A 190 -16.66 -0.99 28.12
C GLY A 190 -15.15 -0.83 27.91
N ARG A 191 -14.62 -0.84 26.67
CA ARG A 191 -13.19 -0.55 26.42
C ARG A 191 -12.93 0.87 25.93
N GLY A 192 -11.78 1.41 26.34
CA GLY A 192 -11.25 2.69 25.88
C GLY A 192 -10.58 2.59 24.50
N PRO A 193 -10.23 3.73 23.87
CA PRO A 193 -9.45 3.75 22.64
C PRO A 193 -8.09 3.07 22.82
N ILE A 194 -7.63 2.37 21.78
CA ILE A 194 -6.31 1.73 21.75
C ILE A 194 -5.35 2.67 21.04
N ASP A 195 -4.23 2.96 21.67
CA ASP A 195 -3.13 3.73 21.10
C ASP A 195 -1.88 2.87 20.96
N LEU A 196 -1.00 3.30 20.05
CA LEU A 196 0.30 2.72 19.79
C LEU A 196 1.35 3.82 19.91
N VAL A 197 2.40 3.59 20.70
CA VAL A 197 3.51 4.55 20.84
C VAL A 197 4.85 3.84 20.61
N LEU A 198 5.74 4.49 19.85
CA LEU A 198 7.14 4.09 19.70
C LEU A 198 8.00 5.09 20.47
N LEU A 199 8.67 4.61 21.52
CA LEU A 199 9.58 5.42 22.32
C LEU A 199 11.01 5.12 21.90
N GLU A 200 11.74 6.12 21.43
CA GLU A 200 13.17 5.98 21.15
C GLU A 200 14.01 6.35 22.38
N LEU A 201 14.95 5.49 22.74
CA LEU A 201 15.82 5.62 23.89
C LEU A 201 17.26 5.87 23.42
N PRO A 202 17.87 7.01 23.79
CA PRO A 202 19.26 7.29 23.45
C PRO A 202 20.21 6.23 24.02
N PRO A 203 21.28 5.86 23.30
CA PRO A 203 22.27 4.92 23.80
C PRO A 203 22.90 5.43 25.11
N GLY A 204 23.13 4.53 26.06
CA GLY A 204 23.79 4.82 27.34
C GLY A 204 22.94 5.55 28.40
N ARG A 205 21.68 5.92 28.11
CA ARG A 205 20.77 6.51 29.10
C ARG A 205 19.86 5.43 29.70
N SER A 206 19.67 5.46 31.02
CA SER A 206 18.71 4.56 31.69
C SER A 206 17.27 4.92 31.30
N SER A 207 16.48 3.91 30.95
CA SER A 207 15.06 4.08 30.62
C SER A 207 14.12 3.89 31.83
N ASP A 208 14.70 3.69 33.02
CA ASP A 208 13.97 3.34 34.25
C ASP A 208 12.90 4.35 34.65
N ALA A 209 13.14 5.64 34.39
CA ALA A 209 12.18 6.69 34.72
C ALA A 209 10.93 6.63 33.83
N ALA A 210 11.12 6.40 32.53
CA ALA A 210 10.02 6.27 31.57
C ALA A 210 9.20 5.00 31.82
N ALA A 211 9.88 3.87 32.05
CA ALA A 211 9.21 2.61 32.39
C ALA A 211 8.41 2.72 33.71
N ARG A 212 8.95 3.41 34.73
CA ARG A 212 8.22 3.70 35.98
C ARG A 212 6.99 4.57 35.75
N ALA A 213 7.11 5.65 34.98
CA ALA A 213 5.97 6.50 34.67
C ALA A 213 4.82 5.73 34.00
N ILE A 214 5.15 4.80 33.10
CA ILE A 214 4.15 3.92 32.47
C ILE A 214 3.58 2.91 33.46
N ALA A 215 4.41 2.30 34.31
CA ALA A 215 3.95 1.40 35.36
C ALA A 215 2.96 2.10 36.29
N ASP A 216 3.25 3.33 36.71
CA ASP A 216 2.38 4.14 37.56
C ASP A 216 1.03 4.43 36.88
N LEU A 217 1.01 4.67 35.56
CA LEU A 217 -0.24 4.85 34.80
C LEU A 217 -1.08 3.57 34.73
N VAL A 218 -0.42 2.42 34.64
CA VAL A 218 -1.10 1.10 34.68
C VAL A 218 -1.65 0.82 36.06
N GLU A 219 -0.88 1.09 37.12
CA GLU A 219 -1.29 0.88 38.52
C GLU A 219 -2.47 1.78 38.89
N ARG A 220 -2.48 3.04 38.43
CA ARG A 220 -3.62 3.96 38.57
C ARG A 220 -4.82 3.59 37.71
N GLY A 221 -4.72 2.55 36.87
CA GLY A 221 -5.78 2.15 35.94
C GLY A 221 -6.09 3.19 34.86
N THR A 222 -5.20 4.17 34.64
CA THR A 222 -5.36 5.20 33.60
C THR A 222 -5.21 4.60 32.21
N ILE A 223 -4.24 3.69 32.07
CA ILE A 223 -4.01 2.91 30.85
C ILE A 223 -3.95 1.41 31.16
N ARG A 224 -4.16 0.58 30.15
CA ARG A 224 -3.90 -0.87 30.22
C ARG A 224 -3.00 -1.27 29.07
N VAL A 225 -1.81 -1.80 29.37
CA VAL A 225 -0.89 -2.27 28.32
C VAL A 225 -1.38 -3.62 27.80
N HIS A 226 -1.62 -3.68 26.49
CA HIS A 226 -2.00 -4.91 25.79
C HIS A 226 -0.76 -5.68 25.41
N ASP A 227 0.20 -5.02 24.75
CA ASP A 227 1.41 -5.67 24.25
C ASP A 227 2.58 -4.69 24.18
N LEU A 228 3.80 -5.22 24.27
CA LEU A 228 5.04 -4.45 24.26
C LEU A 228 6.14 -5.24 23.57
N VAL A 229 6.82 -4.60 22.61
CA VAL A 229 7.97 -5.16 21.90
C VAL A 229 9.16 -4.21 22.02
N LEU A 230 10.31 -4.77 22.38
CA LEU A 230 11.58 -4.04 22.40
C LEU A 230 12.32 -4.23 21.08
N LEU A 231 12.84 -3.14 20.57
CA LEU A 231 13.49 -3.05 19.27
C LEU A 231 14.89 -2.45 19.47
N ALA A 232 15.85 -2.91 18.70
CA ALA A 232 17.14 -2.26 18.55
C ALA A 232 17.39 -2.01 17.07
N LYS A 233 18.12 -0.94 16.77
CA LYS A 233 18.68 -0.72 15.44
C LYS A 233 20.17 -0.54 15.60
N ASP A 234 20.93 -1.42 14.97
CA ASP A 234 22.40 -1.35 15.01
C ASP A 234 22.90 -0.10 14.23
N ASP A 235 24.18 0.22 14.38
CA ASP A 235 24.82 1.35 13.69
C ASP A 235 24.83 1.18 12.15
N ASP A 236 24.91 -0.05 11.65
CA ASP A 236 24.77 -0.44 10.25
C ASP A 236 23.30 -0.36 9.76
N GLY A 237 22.38 -0.02 10.66
CA GLY A 237 20.97 0.20 10.36
C GLY A 237 20.11 -1.07 10.33
N THR A 238 20.66 -2.23 10.71
CA THR A 238 19.93 -3.49 10.75
C THR A 238 18.98 -3.50 11.95
N PRO A 239 17.66 -3.72 11.74
CA PRO A 239 16.72 -3.83 12.85
C PRO A 239 16.79 -5.21 13.51
N GLU A 240 16.77 -5.23 14.84
CA GLU A 240 16.74 -6.41 15.68
C GLU A 240 15.58 -6.32 16.68
N VAL A 241 14.85 -7.41 16.90
CA VAL A 241 13.84 -7.50 17.97
C VAL A 241 14.53 -8.08 19.20
N LEU A 242 14.48 -7.36 20.31
CA LEU A 242 15.15 -7.77 21.54
C LEU A 242 14.27 -8.72 22.35
N ASP A 243 14.82 -9.86 22.74
CA ASP A 243 14.16 -10.77 23.67
C ASP A 243 14.06 -10.15 25.07
N ALA A 244 12.83 -10.02 25.56
CA ALA A 244 12.48 -9.46 26.86
C ALA A 244 13.21 -10.13 28.05
N THR A 245 13.59 -11.40 27.90
CA THR A 245 14.28 -12.20 28.93
C THR A 245 15.80 -12.18 28.81
N ALA A 246 16.37 -11.77 27.67
CA ALA A 246 17.80 -11.91 27.39
C ALA A 246 18.58 -10.58 27.40
N SER A 247 17.90 -9.42 27.40
CA SER A 247 18.58 -8.15 27.16
C SER A 247 19.12 -7.50 28.44
N ALA A 248 20.45 -7.41 28.54
CA ALA A 248 21.19 -6.61 29.53
C ALA A 248 21.12 -5.09 29.27
N SER A 249 20.15 -4.62 28.47
CA SER A 249 20.07 -3.26 27.97
C SER A 249 19.29 -2.32 28.88
N ALA A 250 19.41 -1.01 28.60
CA ALA A 250 18.69 0.07 29.25
C ALA A 250 17.16 -0.11 29.26
N ALA A 251 16.60 -0.97 28.39
CA ALA A 251 15.16 -1.20 28.24
C ALA A 251 14.59 -2.35 29.11
N ARG A 252 15.39 -3.00 29.97
CA ARG A 252 14.96 -4.15 30.79
C ARG A 252 13.71 -3.89 31.64
N ARG A 253 13.49 -2.66 32.10
CA ARG A 253 12.28 -2.35 32.90
C ARG A 253 11.00 -2.31 32.07
N PHE A 254 11.07 -2.02 30.78
CA PHE A 254 9.91 -2.11 29.90
C PHE A 254 9.45 -3.56 29.72
N ALA A 255 10.40 -4.51 29.66
CA ALA A 255 10.10 -5.94 29.59
C ALA A 255 9.37 -6.49 30.84
N GLN A 256 9.40 -5.76 31.96
CA GLN A 256 8.75 -6.14 33.21
C GLN A 256 7.33 -5.54 33.35
N LEU A 257 6.90 -4.71 32.39
CA LEU A 257 5.56 -4.13 32.44
C LEU A 257 4.50 -5.24 32.25
N PRO A 258 3.43 -5.26 33.05
CA PRO A 258 2.37 -6.24 32.90
C PRO A 258 1.64 -6.03 31.57
N THR A 259 1.75 -7.01 30.68
CA THR A 259 1.01 -7.04 29.41
C THR A 259 -0.18 -7.99 29.52
N THR A 260 -1.31 -7.59 28.95
CA THR A 260 -2.55 -8.38 29.05
C THR A 260 -2.78 -9.32 27.85
N ARG A 261 -2.09 -9.07 26.73
CA ARG A 261 -2.17 -9.83 25.48
C ARG A 261 -0.83 -9.86 24.74
N PRO A 262 0.17 -10.62 25.24
CA PRO A 262 1.45 -10.78 24.56
C PRO A 262 1.26 -11.28 23.12
N GLY A 263 1.92 -10.66 22.13
CA GLY A 263 1.84 -11.05 20.72
C GLY A 263 0.62 -10.51 19.96
N ALA A 264 -0.03 -9.47 20.49
CA ALA A 264 -1.10 -8.75 19.81
C ALA A 264 -0.59 -7.69 18.81
N LEU A 265 0.71 -7.41 18.76
CA LEU A 265 1.36 -6.59 17.74
C LEU A 265 1.69 -7.42 16.50
N ASP A 266 1.16 -7.00 15.35
CA ASP A 266 1.44 -7.65 14.06
C ASP A 266 2.89 -7.40 13.63
N ASP A 267 3.54 -8.40 13.03
CA ASP A 267 4.92 -8.30 12.51
C ASP A 267 5.15 -7.06 11.61
N ASP A 268 4.15 -6.69 10.79
CA ASP A 268 4.23 -5.55 9.89
C ASP A 268 4.43 -4.24 10.67
N VAL A 269 3.73 -4.09 11.80
CA VAL A 269 3.79 -2.91 12.67
C VAL A 269 5.13 -2.86 13.40
N VAL A 270 5.60 -4.02 13.86
CA VAL A 270 6.92 -4.16 14.50
C VAL A 270 8.04 -3.80 13.52
N ALA A 271 7.98 -4.27 12.28
CA ALA A 271 8.97 -3.97 11.24
C ALA A 271 8.96 -2.49 10.84
N GLU A 272 7.78 -1.87 10.72
CA GLU A 272 7.65 -0.43 10.44
C GLU A 272 8.24 0.42 11.57
N ALA A 273 7.94 0.07 12.83
CA ALA A 273 8.50 0.71 14.00
C ALA A 273 10.03 0.58 14.05
N ALA A 274 10.58 -0.60 13.76
CA ALA A 274 12.01 -0.82 13.74
C ALA A 274 12.71 -0.03 12.62
N ALA A 275 12.06 0.11 11.45
CA ALA A 275 12.58 0.93 10.36
C ALA A 275 12.63 2.42 10.73
N ALA A 276 11.68 2.90 11.52
CA ALA A 276 11.59 4.30 11.95
C ALA A 276 12.64 4.72 12.99
N LEU A 277 13.26 3.76 13.71
CA LEU A 277 14.31 4.06 14.68
C LEU A 277 15.56 4.66 14.01
N ARG A 278 16.25 5.54 14.73
CA ARG A 278 17.61 5.97 14.36
C ARG A 278 18.61 4.80 14.55
N PRO A 279 19.60 4.64 13.66
CA PRO A 279 20.70 3.71 13.89
C PRO A 279 21.38 3.94 15.25
N GLY A 280 21.81 2.88 15.90
CA GLY A 280 22.44 2.90 17.23
C GLY A 280 21.48 3.16 18.41
N THR A 281 20.15 3.04 18.20
CA THR A 281 19.14 3.31 19.25
C THR A 281 18.31 2.09 19.63
N ILE A 282 17.71 2.15 20.81
CA ILE A 282 16.75 1.16 21.30
C ILE A 282 15.35 1.79 21.29
N GLY A 283 14.38 1.06 20.78
CA GLY A 283 12.97 1.44 20.76
C GLY A 283 12.12 0.58 21.70
N ALA A 284 11.10 1.17 22.32
CA ALA A 284 10.00 0.45 22.94
C ALA A 284 8.70 0.74 22.20
N LEU A 285 8.15 -0.28 21.53
CA LEU A 285 6.85 -0.23 20.87
C LEU A 285 5.78 -0.73 21.85
N ILE A 286 4.83 0.13 22.20
CA ILE A 286 3.84 -0.15 23.24
C ILE A 286 2.44 0.03 22.68
N ARG A 287 1.62 -1.01 22.76
CA ARG A 287 0.18 -0.97 22.47
C ARG A 287 -0.60 -0.93 23.78
N TYR A 288 -1.34 0.14 24.02
CA TYR A 288 -2.08 0.33 25.27
C TYR A 288 -3.49 0.85 25.03
N GLU A 289 -4.37 0.60 26.00
CA GLU A 289 -5.74 1.11 26.04
C GLU A 289 -5.83 2.31 26.96
N ASN A 290 -6.51 3.37 26.53
CA ASN A 290 -6.86 4.53 27.34
C ASN A 290 -8.09 4.22 28.22
N SER A 291 -7.88 3.47 29.30
CA SER A 291 -8.93 3.05 30.25
C SER A 291 -9.73 4.23 30.81
N TRP A 292 -9.10 5.39 31.00
CA TRP A 292 -9.76 6.61 31.48
C TRP A 292 -10.91 7.07 30.56
N ALA A 293 -10.83 6.82 29.26
CA ALA A 293 -11.81 7.28 28.28
C ALA A 293 -13.02 6.32 28.16
N ALA A 294 -12.88 5.08 28.64
CA ALA A 294 -13.94 4.08 28.61
C ALA A 294 -15.27 4.56 29.24
N PRO A 295 -15.30 5.14 30.47
CA PRO A 295 -16.55 5.60 31.07
C PRO A 295 -17.20 6.75 30.29
N PHE A 296 -16.40 7.72 29.83
CA PHE A 296 -16.89 8.84 29.01
C PHE A 296 -17.51 8.36 27.69
N LEU A 297 -16.82 7.50 26.95
CA LEU A 297 -17.33 6.97 25.67
C LEU A 297 -18.56 6.08 25.87
N THR A 298 -18.65 5.38 27.00
CA THR A 298 -19.85 4.62 27.36
C THR A 298 -21.03 5.56 27.58
N ALA A 299 -20.84 6.68 28.28
CA ALA A 299 -21.88 7.69 28.47
C ALA A 299 -22.32 8.36 27.16
N VAL A 300 -21.38 8.69 26.26
CA VAL A 300 -21.69 9.24 24.93
C VAL A 300 -22.56 8.29 24.12
N ARG A 301 -22.22 6.99 24.11
CA ARG A 301 -22.99 5.94 23.42
C ARG A 301 -24.37 5.72 24.05
N ALA A 302 -24.49 5.82 25.37
CA ALA A 302 -25.78 5.71 26.06
C ALA A 302 -26.77 6.80 25.64
N CYS A 303 -26.28 7.98 25.24
CA CYS A 303 -27.09 9.06 24.68
C CYS A 303 -27.25 8.98 23.15
N GLY A 304 -26.86 7.86 22.51
CA GLY A 304 -26.92 7.65 21.06
C GLY A 304 -25.82 8.36 20.27
N GLY A 305 -24.81 8.93 20.94
CA GLY A 305 -23.66 9.55 20.30
C GLY A 305 -22.59 8.53 19.89
N GLU A 306 -21.77 8.90 18.90
CA GLU A 306 -20.65 8.09 18.43
C GLU A 306 -19.37 8.93 18.36
N LEU A 307 -18.23 8.32 18.73
CA LEU A 307 -16.92 8.95 18.55
C LEU A 307 -16.57 8.95 17.05
N VAL A 308 -16.67 10.11 16.41
CA VAL A 308 -16.39 10.26 14.97
C VAL A 308 -14.89 10.33 14.68
N THR A 309 -14.12 11.05 15.49
CA THR A 309 -12.68 11.21 15.30
C THR A 309 -11.94 11.43 16.63
N SER A 310 -10.71 10.94 16.70
CA SER A 310 -9.73 11.27 17.74
C SER A 310 -8.36 11.36 17.09
N THR A 311 -7.58 12.37 17.46
CA THR A 311 -6.25 12.62 16.88
C THR A 311 -5.36 13.24 17.93
N GLN A 312 -4.11 12.78 18.02
CA GLN A 312 -3.08 13.42 18.83
C GLN A 312 -2.55 14.62 18.04
N LEU A 313 -2.69 15.81 18.61
CA LEU A 313 -2.06 17.01 18.08
C LEU A 313 -0.69 17.16 18.75
N PRO A 314 0.37 17.49 17.99
CA PRO A 314 1.65 17.83 18.60
C PRO A 314 1.45 19.02 19.54
N ALA A 315 2.11 18.99 20.69
CA ALA A 315 2.15 20.16 21.55
C ALA A 315 2.71 21.33 20.73
N ALA A 316 1.94 22.42 20.59
CA ALA A 316 2.48 23.64 20.02
C ALA A 316 3.58 24.13 20.97
N ASP A 317 4.78 24.40 20.44
CA ASP A 317 5.82 25.11 21.17
C ASP A 317 5.29 26.53 21.47
N GLY A 318 4.72 26.72 22.66
CA GLY A 318 4.16 27.99 23.11
C GLY A 318 2.62 28.01 23.18
N VAL A 319 2.04 27.37 24.20
CA VAL A 319 0.83 27.93 24.80
C VAL A 319 1.32 29.01 25.76
N GLU A 320 1.45 30.23 25.25
CA GLU A 320 1.62 31.41 26.10
C GLU A 320 0.34 31.50 26.93
N ASP A 321 0.49 31.28 28.23
CA ASP A 321 -0.59 31.37 29.21
C ASP A 321 -1.07 32.83 29.22
N ALA A 322 -2.10 33.12 28.42
CA ALA A 322 -2.80 34.39 28.48
C ALA A 322 -3.56 34.42 29.80
N GLY A 323 -2.83 34.78 30.87
CA GLY A 323 -3.43 35.12 32.15
C GLY A 323 -4.53 36.14 31.95
N PRO A 324 -5.60 36.10 32.77
CA PRO A 324 -6.75 36.97 32.58
C PRO A 324 -6.28 38.43 32.66
N THR A 325 -6.42 39.16 31.55
CA THR A 325 -6.31 40.62 31.55
C THR A 325 -7.42 41.14 32.46
N ALA A 326 -7.01 41.71 33.59
CA ALA A 326 -7.88 42.42 34.54
C ALA A 326 -8.50 43.68 33.91
#